data_AF-A0A7R9VR12-F1
#
_entry.id   AF-A0A7R9VR12-F1
#
_cell.length_a   1.000
_cell.length_b   1.000
_cell.length_c   1.000
_cell.angle_alpha   90.00
_cell.angle_beta   90.00
_cell.angle_gamma   90.00
#
_symmetry.space_group_name_H-M   'P 1'
#
loop_
_entity.id
_entity.type
_entity.pdbx_description
1 polymer ?
#
loop_
_entity_poly.entity_id
_entity_poly.type
_entity_poly.pdbx_seq_one_letter_code
_entity_poly.pdbx_strand_id
1 'polypeptide(L)'
;MPTLFTDPRSGGVKKSSGVNVLPIVAETWEEVRDDTNSEVDWLIAGFDGSSKTDITLLKKGNGGISGCSSELPNSLACFGGCRLAKNGRFVTFFYADDGTPTMQKGKASMYKNGVLNVLQGSDCEISMRPGLTEDETVLQVSSDAGPSSAKSTTSYPTKSVSVKSVHAAKTKQREKEPSQVSASEGVSRKLVDRVLVPTFDQLETGAHVPYAILKDIRDPTDLPAWVDPLNREEALSDEDFSAVFGMDKEQFSSLPAWKRTRKKKEKGLF
;
A
#
# COMPACT_ATOMS: atom_id res chain seq x y z
N MET A 1 -20.43 42.13 14.21
CA MET A 1 -20.22 40.98 13.31
C MET A 1 -18.77 40.54 13.46
N PRO A 2 -18.48 39.37 14.06
CA PRO A 2 -17.10 38.88 14.13
C PRO A 2 -16.72 38.31 12.76
N THR A 3 -15.72 38.91 12.13
CA THR A 3 -15.08 38.38 10.92
C THR A 3 -14.39 37.07 11.27
N LEU A 4 -14.98 35.96 10.83
CA LEU A 4 -14.33 34.65 10.85
C LEU A 4 -13.10 34.72 9.94
N PHE A 5 -11.93 34.94 10.55
CA PHE A 5 -10.65 34.75 9.89
C PHE A 5 -10.48 33.24 9.71
N THR A 6 -10.98 32.71 8.60
CA THR A 6 -10.76 31.32 8.22
C THR A 6 -9.27 31.14 8.01
N ASP A 7 -8.64 30.31 8.85
CA ASP A 7 -7.22 29.97 8.72
C ASP A 7 -6.99 29.44 7.29
N PRO A 8 -6.05 30.03 6.51
CA PRO A 8 -5.73 29.56 5.17
C PRO A 8 -5.25 28.09 5.12
N ARG A 9 -4.94 27.47 6.27
CA ARG A 9 -4.63 26.03 6.39
C ARG A 9 -5.86 25.13 6.55
N SER A 10 -7.05 25.69 6.79
CA SER A 10 -8.24 24.93 7.21
C SER A 10 -9.05 24.27 6.08
N GLY A 11 -8.57 24.26 4.83
CA GLY A 11 -9.33 23.78 3.67
C GLY A 11 -8.86 22.48 3.02
N GLY A 12 -7.81 21.84 3.53
CA GLY A 12 -7.16 20.75 2.80
C GLY A 12 -7.97 19.44 2.73
N VAL A 13 -7.80 18.70 1.63
CA VAL A 13 -8.47 17.43 1.41
C VAL A 13 -7.77 16.35 2.23
N LYS A 14 -8.40 15.92 3.33
CA LYS A 14 -7.93 14.78 4.15
C LYS A 14 -8.33 13.48 3.46
N LYS A 15 -7.36 12.76 2.90
CA LYS A 15 -7.57 11.41 2.33
C LYS A 15 -7.25 10.33 3.38
N SER A 16 -7.65 9.09 3.11
CA SER A 16 -7.48 7.94 4.03
C SER A 16 -6.06 7.70 4.54
N SER A 17 -5.05 8.29 3.89
CA SER A 17 -3.65 8.29 4.30
C SER A 17 -3.31 9.24 5.46
N GLY A 18 -4.25 10.09 5.91
CA GLY A 18 -4.02 11.06 7.00
C GLY A 18 -3.18 12.28 6.60
N VAL A 19 -2.87 12.44 5.31
CA VAL A 19 -2.26 13.65 4.76
C VAL A 19 -3.32 14.72 4.52
N ASN A 20 -2.96 15.97 4.77
CA ASN A 20 -3.79 17.12 4.48
C ASN A 20 -3.15 17.92 3.35
N VAL A 21 -3.67 17.78 2.13
CA VAL A 21 -3.14 18.55 0.99
C VAL A 21 -3.91 19.85 0.92
N LEU A 22 -3.20 20.98 1.06
CA LEU A 22 -3.83 22.30 1.01
C LEU A 22 -4.43 22.58 -0.38
N PRO A 23 -5.57 23.30 -0.46
CA PRO A 23 -6.26 23.57 -1.73
C PRO A 23 -5.37 24.18 -2.80
N ILE A 24 -4.42 25.04 -2.39
CA ILE A 24 -3.47 25.71 -3.29
C ILE A 24 -2.72 24.74 -4.21
N VAL A 25 -2.46 23.50 -3.77
CA VAL A 25 -1.79 22.48 -4.59
C VAL A 25 -2.70 22.01 -5.72
N ALA A 26 -4.00 21.82 -5.43
CA ALA A 26 -4.99 21.43 -6.42
C ALA A 26 -5.27 22.58 -7.39
N GLU A 27 -5.44 23.79 -6.89
CA GLU A 27 -5.66 25.01 -7.69
C GLU A 27 -4.49 25.24 -8.67
N THR A 28 -3.25 25.13 -8.19
CA THR A 28 -2.06 25.27 -9.06
C THR A 28 -1.97 24.11 -10.07
N TRP A 29 -2.44 22.92 -9.74
CA TRP A 29 -2.47 21.82 -10.70
C TRP A 29 -3.50 22.02 -11.80
N GLU A 30 -4.65 22.61 -11.47
CA GLU A 30 -5.64 23.02 -12.46
C GLU A 30 -5.06 24.11 -13.38
N GLU A 31 -4.29 25.06 -12.84
CA GLU A 31 -3.55 26.05 -13.66
C GLU A 31 -2.59 25.38 -14.66
N VAL A 32 -1.82 24.36 -14.24
CA VAL A 32 -0.89 23.62 -15.11
C VAL A 32 -1.61 22.87 -16.23
N ARG A 33 -2.84 22.43 -15.97
CA ARG A 33 -3.67 21.68 -16.91
C ARG A 33 -4.49 22.57 -17.84
N ASP A 34 -4.61 23.84 -17.52
CA ASP A 34 -5.31 24.80 -18.36
C ASP A 34 -4.47 25.12 -19.61
N ASP A 35 -4.97 24.69 -20.77
CA ASP A 35 -4.33 24.95 -22.06
C ASP A 35 -4.25 26.44 -22.41
N THR A 36 -5.05 27.28 -21.76
CA THR A 36 -5.03 28.73 -21.96
C THR A 36 -3.92 29.42 -21.18
N ASN A 37 -3.38 28.76 -20.16
CA ASN A 37 -2.32 29.30 -19.32
C ASN A 37 -0.94 28.82 -19.80
N SER A 38 -0.07 29.76 -20.15
CA SER A 38 1.32 29.49 -20.56
C SER A 38 2.36 29.93 -19.51
N GLU A 39 1.90 30.35 -18.33
CA GLU A 39 2.79 30.86 -17.27
C GLU A 39 3.25 29.77 -16.30
N VAL A 40 2.49 28.67 -16.19
CA VAL A 40 2.75 27.60 -15.22
C VAL A 40 2.69 26.24 -15.90
N ASP A 41 3.85 25.62 -16.10
CA ASP A 41 3.96 24.27 -16.68
C ASP A 41 4.22 23.21 -15.62
N TRP A 42 4.72 23.61 -14.46
CA TRP A 42 5.12 22.70 -13.40
C TRP A 42 4.87 23.28 -12.02
N LEU A 43 4.68 22.36 -11.06
CA LEU A 43 4.58 22.68 -9.64
C LEU A 43 5.38 21.69 -8.80
N ILE A 44 5.91 22.18 -7.69
CA ILE A 44 6.57 21.41 -6.65
C ILE A 44 5.82 21.68 -5.34
N ALA A 45 5.31 20.62 -4.74
CA ALA A 45 4.64 20.60 -3.45
C ALA A 45 5.46 19.81 -2.42
N GLY A 46 5.31 20.16 -1.15
CA GLY A 46 6.03 19.51 -0.07
C GLY A 46 5.61 20.02 1.29
N PHE A 47 6.37 19.67 2.31
CA PHE A 47 6.12 20.09 3.68
C PHE A 47 6.58 21.53 3.89
N ASP A 48 5.77 22.36 4.56
CA ASP A 48 6.12 23.77 4.87
C ASP A 48 7.12 23.89 6.05
N GLY A 49 7.44 22.77 6.71
CA GLY A 49 8.32 22.71 7.89
C GLY A 49 7.63 23.05 9.23
N SER A 50 6.49 23.73 9.19
CA SER A 50 5.64 24.02 10.35
C SER A 50 4.75 22.82 10.69
N SER A 51 4.14 22.21 9.68
CA SER A 51 3.27 21.05 9.82
C SER A 51 3.93 19.77 9.31
N LYS A 52 3.66 18.65 10.00
CA LYS A 52 4.17 17.32 9.64
C LYS A 52 3.22 16.53 8.75
N THR A 53 2.00 17.02 8.55
CA THR A 53 0.92 16.37 7.80
C THR A 53 0.44 17.19 6.62
N ASP A 54 0.69 18.50 6.65
CA ASP A 54 0.19 19.41 5.63
C ASP A 54 1.18 19.49 4.48
N ILE A 55 0.64 19.37 3.27
CA ILE A 55 1.37 19.54 2.02
C ILE A 55 0.91 20.84 1.39
N THR A 56 1.86 21.71 1.12
CA THR A 56 1.65 23.01 0.49
C THR A 56 2.43 23.11 -0.82
N LEU A 57 2.10 24.11 -1.62
CA LEU A 57 2.92 24.51 -2.75
C LEU A 57 4.25 25.09 -2.24
N LEU A 58 5.37 24.57 -2.73
CA LEU A 58 6.70 25.11 -2.49
C LEU A 58 7.09 26.08 -3.61
N LYS A 59 6.95 25.64 -4.86
CA LYS A 59 7.38 26.37 -6.05
C LYS A 59 6.47 26.05 -7.23
N LYS A 60 6.35 26.98 -8.17
CA LYS A 60 5.71 26.79 -9.48
C LYS A 60 6.42 27.65 -10.51
N GLY A 61 6.35 27.25 -11.77
CA GLY A 61 6.98 28.01 -12.85
C GLY A 61 6.73 27.40 -14.23
N ASN A 62 7.44 27.95 -15.22
CA ASN A 62 7.41 27.49 -16.60
C ASN A 62 8.76 26.86 -16.99
N GLY A 63 8.83 26.32 -18.21
CA GLY A 63 10.04 25.67 -18.74
C GLY A 63 10.04 24.14 -18.56
N GLY A 64 8.84 23.57 -18.43
CA GLY A 64 8.62 22.12 -18.39
C GLY A 64 9.48 21.40 -17.36
N ILE A 65 9.93 20.19 -17.73
CA ILE A 65 10.65 19.32 -16.79
C ILE A 65 12.07 19.82 -16.48
N SER A 66 12.71 20.49 -17.43
CA SER A 66 14.07 21.03 -17.25
C SER A 66 14.09 22.17 -16.23
N GLY A 67 13.08 23.05 -16.27
CA GLY A 67 12.89 24.09 -15.26
C GLY A 67 12.60 23.46 -13.90
N CYS A 68 11.65 22.52 -13.86
CA CYS A 68 11.27 21.82 -12.63
C CYS A 68 12.45 21.08 -11.97
N SER A 69 13.31 20.40 -12.75
CA SER A 69 14.43 19.60 -12.23
C SER A 69 15.56 20.47 -11.66
N SER A 70 15.73 21.68 -12.19
CA SER A 70 16.70 22.67 -11.69
C SER A 70 16.27 23.32 -10.37
N GLU A 71 14.96 23.34 -10.11
CA GLU A 71 14.34 24.01 -8.97
C GLU A 71 14.06 23.09 -7.77
N LEU A 72 14.43 21.82 -7.86
CA LEU A 72 14.20 20.81 -6.82
C LEU A 72 14.83 21.23 -5.49
N PRO A 73 14.08 21.12 -4.38
CA PRO A 73 14.60 21.46 -3.06
C PRO A 73 15.65 20.44 -2.61
N ASN A 74 16.78 20.95 -2.11
CA ASN A 74 17.79 20.12 -1.47
C ASN A 74 17.33 19.74 -0.06
N SER A 75 17.61 18.51 0.38
CA SER A 75 17.33 18.04 1.75
C SER A 75 15.83 17.99 2.15
N LEU A 76 14.90 18.05 1.20
CA LEU A 76 13.46 17.90 1.46
C LEU A 76 12.83 16.90 0.49
N ALA A 77 11.87 16.13 1.00
CA ALA A 77 11.02 15.32 0.14
C ALA A 77 9.92 16.19 -0.47
N CYS A 78 9.76 16.09 -1.78
CA CYS A 78 8.79 16.84 -2.56
C CYS A 78 8.04 15.93 -3.54
N PHE A 79 6.87 16.42 -3.93
CA PHE A 79 6.00 15.86 -4.93
C PHE A 79 5.81 16.93 -5.99
N GLY A 80 5.50 16.54 -7.21
CA GLY A 80 5.19 17.54 -8.21
C GLY A 80 4.55 16.94 -9.43
N GLY A 81 4.16 17.85 -10.31
CA GLY A 81 3.64 17.53 -11.61
C GLY A 81 4.16 18.52 -12.62
N CYS A 82 4.29 18.06 -13.86
CA CYS A 82 4.78 18.85 -14.96
C CYS A 82 4.04 18.46 -16.25
N ARG A 83 3.77 19.46 -17.07
CA ARG A 83 3.34 19.29 -18.45
C ARG A 83 4.57 19.14 -19.35
N LEU A 84 4.61 18.05 -20.13
CA LEU A 84 5.63 17.85 -21.16
C LEU A 84 5.26 18.64 -22.42
N ALA A 85 6.20 19.44 -22.93
CA ALA A 85 6.00 20.27 -24.12
C ALA A 85 5.93 19.43 -25.40
N LYS A 86 6.66 18.32 -25.48
CA LYS A 86 6.77 17.48 -26.68
C LYS A 86 5.52 16.69 -27.01
N ASN A 87 4.84 16.16 -26.00
CA ASN A 87 3.70 15.28 -26.18
C ASN A 87 2.43 15.78 -25.47
N GLY A 88 2.50 16.91 -24.76
CA GLY A 88 1.37 17.49 -24.02
C GLY A 88 0.90 16.65 -22.83
N ARG A 89 1.65 15.61 -22.44
CA ARG A 89 1.25 14.70 -21.36
C ARG A 89 1.53 15.31 -20.00
N PHE A 90 0.73 14.92 -19.02
CA PHE A 90 0.86 15.36 -17.65
C PHE A 90 1.56 14.30 -16.84
N VAL A 91 2.79 14.58 -16.41
CA VAL A 91 3.58 13.65 -15.60
C VAL A 91 3.59 14.09 -14.16
N THR A 92 3.64 13.14 -13.24
CA THR A 92 3.84 13.41 -11.81
C THR A 92 5.11 12.74 -11.31
N PHE A 93 5.64 13.21 -10.19
CA PHE A 93 6.84 12.64 -9.63
C PHE A 93 6.87 12.73 -8.11
N PHE A 94 7.67 11.86 -7.53
CA PHE A 94 8.10 11.91 -6.15
C PHE A 94 9.61 11.99 -6.11
N TYR A 95 10.15 12.98 -5.40
CA TYR A 95 11.59 13.18 -5.25
C TYR A 95 11.95 13.34 -3.78
N ALA A 96 12.97 12.61 -3.35
CA ALA A 96 13.56 12.75 -2.03
C ALA A 96 15.06 12.61 -2.15
N ASP A 97 15.77 13.71 -1.98
CA ASP A 97 17.22 13.76 -2.04
C ASP A 97 17.85 12.98 -0.88
N ASP A 98 19.11 12.56 -1.04
CA ASP A 98 19.88 11.84 -0.02
C ASP A 98 20.02 12.62 1.28
N GLY A 99 20.10 13.96 1.20
CA GLY A 99 20.15 14.83 2.38
C GLY A 99 18.86 14.86 3.21
N THR A 100 17.73 14.42 2.66
CA THR A 100 16.44 14.52 3.36
C THR A 100 16.41 13.65 4.63
N PRO A 101 15.95 14.17 5.78
CA PRO A 101 15.83 13.39 7.01
C PRO A 101 15.05 12.07 6.80
N THR A 102 15.58 10.95 7.29
CA THR A 102 14.99 9.61 7.09
C THR A 102 13.53 9.53 7.51
N MET A 103 13.16 10.20 8.61
CA MET A 103 11.78 10.27 9.10
C MET A 103 10.86 11.00 8.11
N GLN A 104 11.36 12.08 7.50
CA GLN A 104 10.61 12.84 6.50
C GLN A 104 10.46 12.02 5.21
N LYS A 105 11.50 11.32 4.76
CA LYS A 105 11.41 10.39 3.61
C LYS A 105 10.33 9.33 3.82
N GLY A 106 10.31 8.70 5.00
CA GLY A 106 9.29 7.69 5.34
C GLY A 106 7.87 8.25 5.30
N LYS A 107 7.66 9.43 5.89
CA LYS A 107 6.35 10.11 5.85
C LYS A 107 5.94 10.51 4.45
N ALA A 108 6.85 11.09 3.68
CA ALA A 108 6.59 11.48 2.31
C ALA A 108 6.18 10.27 1.46
N SER A 109 6.88 9.14 1.64
CA SER A 109 6.51 7.88 0.98
C SER A 109 5.10 7.40 1.36
N MET A 110 4.71 7.49 2.63
CA MET A 110 3.34 7.17 3.08
C MET A 110 2.28 8.10 2.46
N TYR A 111 2.60 9.38 2.31
CA TYR A 111 1.67 10.39 1.81
C TYR A 111 1.63 10.53 0.29
N LYS A 112 2.60 9.92 -0.42
CA LYS A 112 2.73 9.95 -1.88
C LYS A 112 1.40 9.76 -2.60
N ASN A 113 0.72 8.64 -2.35
CA ASN A 113 -0.55 8.35 -3.04
C ASN A 113 -1.65 9.36 -2.68
N GLY A 114 -1.66 9.88 -1.46
CA GLY A 114 -2.60 10.93 -1.06
C GLY A 114 -2.42 12.21 -1.87
N VAL A 115 -1.16 12.62 -2.06
CA VAL A 115 -0.79 13.80 -2.85
C VAL A 115 -1.01 13.59 -4.35
N LEU A 116 -0.52 12.48 -4.91
CA LEU A 116 -0.68 12.19 -6.34
C LEU A 116 -2.14 12.03 -6.76
N ASN A 117 -3.00 11.52 -5.88
CA ASN A 117 -4.45 11.48 -6.15
C ASN A 117 -5.09 12.88 -6.19
N VAL A 118 -4.45 13.93 -5.69
CA VAL A 118 -4.92 15.33 -5.88
C VAL A 118 -4.54 15.82 -7.27
N LEU A 119 -3.39 15.37 -7.78
CA LEU A 119 -2.92 15.63 -9.14
C LEU A 119 -3.62 14.73 -10.17
N GLN A 120 -4.95 14.82 -10.21
CA GLN A 120 -5.80 14.02 -11.09
C GLN A 120 -5.52 14.32 -12.57
N GLY A 121 -5.75 13.33 -13.43
CA GLY A 121 -5.51 13.43 -14.87
C GLY A 121 -4.03 13.43 -15.26
N SER A 122 -3.15 13.01 -14.35
CA SER A 122 -1.79 12.65 -14.70
C SER A 122 -1.77 11.29 -15.40
N ASP A 123 -0.94 11.20 -16.42
CA ASP A 123 -0.76 10.03 -17.27
C ASP A 123 0.09 8.95 -16.61
N CYS A 124 1.19 9.38 -15.99
CA CYS A 124 2.21 8.49 -15.47
C CYS A 124 3.04 9.18 -14.39
N GLU A 125 3.68 8.35 -13.57
CA GLU A 125 4.68 8.78 -12.61
C GLU A 125 6.08 8.59 -13.20
N ILE A 126 6.94 9.59 -13.05
CA ILE A 126 8.34 9.55 -13.49
C ILE A 126 9.30 9.64 -12.30
N SER A 127 10.49 9.06 -12.47
CA SER A 127 11.57 9.15 -11.47
C SER A 127 12.37 10.43 -11.69
N MET A 128 12.06 11.46 -10.91
CA MET A 128 12.72 12.77 -11.02
C MET A 128 14.16 12.75 -10.48
N ARG A 129 15.05 13.50 -11.13
CA ARG A 129 16.44 13.75 -10.71
C ARG A 129 16.85 15.19 -11.07
N PRO A 130 17.80 15.81 -10.37
CA PRO A 130 18.34 17.10 -10.76
C PRO A 130 18.98 17.03 -12.16
N GLY A 131 18.67 17.99 -13.03
CA GLY A 131 19.18 18.05 -14.41
C GLY A 131 18.53 17.08 -15.40
N LEU A 132 17.40 16.47 -15.04
CA LEU A 132 16.65 15.59 -15.94
C LEU A 132 16.11 16.37 -17.14
N THR A 133 16.32 15.81 -18.33
CA THR A 133 15.88 16.41 -19.60
C THR A 133 14.56 15.82 -20.09
N GLU A 134 13.87 16.55 -20.95
CA GLU A 134 12.59 16.10 -21.51
C GLU A 134 12.71 14.85 -22.39
N ASP A 135 13.84 14.67 -23.06
CA ASP A 135 14.06 13.50 -23.93
C ASP A 135 14.10 12.21 -23.12
N GLU A 136 14.80 12.26 -21.99
CA GLU A 136 14.89 11.13 -21.07
C GLU A 136 13.56 10.81 -20.42
N THR A 137 12.74 11.82 -20.10
CA THR A 137 11.39 11.57 -19.55
C THR A 137 10.47 10.97 -20.58
N VAL A 138 10.45 11.47 -21.82
CA VAL A 138 9.61 10.90 -22.89
C VAL A 138 9.96 9.42 -23.12
N LEU A 139 11.23 9.05 -23.01
CA LEU A 139 11.65 7.64 -23.09
C LEU A 139 11.09 6.80 -21.93
N GLN A 140 11.17 7.29 -20.68
CA GLN A 140 10.58 6.61 -19.52
C GLN A 140 9.06 6.42 -19.69
N VAL A 141 8.38 7.48 -20.12
CA VAL A 141 6.93 7.49 -20.34
C VAL A 141 6.51 6.53 -21.47
N SER A 142 7.35 6.37 -22.49
CA SER A 142 7.09 5.48 -23.63
C SER A 142 7.29 4.01 -23.26
N SER A 143 8.25 3.69 -22.40
CA SER A 143 8.47 2.32 -21.91
C SER A 143 7.37 1.84 -20.96
N ASP A 144 6.74 2.76 -20.22
CA ASP A 144 5.70 2.44 -19.23
C ASP A 144 4.28 2.34 -19.83
N ALA A 145 4.12 2.46 -21.15
CA ALA A 145 2.82 2.37 -21.85
C ALA A 145 2.21 0.94 -21.93
N GLY A 146 2.78 -0.04 -21.22
CA GLY A 146 2.16 -1.35 -20.96
C GLY A 146 1.15 -1.29 -19.80
N PRO A 147 0.30 -2.32 -19.59
CA PRO A 147 -0.67 -2.31 -18.49
C PRO A 147 0.06 -2.26 -17.15
N SER A 148 0.10 -1.07 -16.54
CA SER A 148 0.83 -0.80 -15.31
C SER A 148 0.20 -1.53 -14.12
N SER A 149 0.72 -2.72 -13.86
CA SER A 149 0.67 -3.40 -12.57
C SER A 149 2.08 -3.84 -12.17
N ALA A 150 3.05 -2.94 -12.33
CA ALA A 150 4.36 -3.12 -11.73
C ALA A 150 4.35 -2.40 -10.37
N LYS A 151 4.19 -3.19 -9.31
CA LYS A 151 4.51 -2.77 -7.95
C LYS A 151 5.96 -2.24 -7.97
N SER A 152 6.15 -0.94 -7.72
CA SER A 152 7.47 -0.37 -7.52
C SER A 152 8.08 -0.93 -6.23
N THR A 153 8.74 -2.08 -6.33
CA THR A 153 9.70 -2.54 -5.34
C THR A 153 10.99 -1.74 -5.55
N THR A 154 11.11 -0.62 -4.87
CA THR A 154 12.40 0.06 -4.72
C THR A 154 13.29 -0.83 -3.84
N SER A 155 14.12 -1.66 -4.46
CA SER A 155 15.21 -2.36 -3.78
C SER A 155 16.35 -1.38 -3.54
N TYR A 156 16.52 -0.95 -2.29
CA TYR A 156 17.79 -0.36 -1.85
C TYR A 156 18.69 -1.49 -1.31
N PRO A 157 19.97 -1.56 -1.73
CA PRO A 157 20.91 -2.56 -1.21
C PRO A 157 21.30 -2.23 0.24
N THR A 158 20.89 -3.07 1.19
CA THR A 158 21.39 -3.01 2.56
C THR A 158 22.79 -3.64 2.61
N LYS A 159 23.82 -2.80 2.76
CA LYS A 159 25.15 -3.28 3.18
C LYS A 159 25.03 -3.88 4.58
N SER A 160 25.35 -5.16 4.69
CA SER A 160 25.55 -5.91 5.93
C SER A 160 26.63 -5.25 6.79
N VAL A 161 26.26 -4.78 7.98
CA VAL A 161 27.23 -4.46 9.04
C VAL A 161 27.13 -5.53 10.11
N SER A 162 28.22 -6.27 10.23
CA SER A 162 28.50 -7.26 11.25
C SER A 162 28.56 -6.60 12.63
N VAL A 163 27.71 -7.03 13.56
CA VAL A 163 27.85 -6.71 14.99
C VAL A 163 28.37 -7.93 15.72
N LYS A 164 29.59 -7.78 16.25
CA LYS A 164 30.30 -8.77 17.04
C LYS A 164 29.67 -8.94 18.42
N SER A 165 29.56 -10.22 18.79
CA SER A 165 29.38 -10.79 20.11
C SER A 165 30.19 -10.08 21.21
N VAL A 166 29.54 -9.82 22.35
CA VAL A 166 30.18 -9.81 23.67
C VAL A 166 29.24 -10.48 24.68
N HIS A 167 29.76 -11.52 25.30
CA HIS A 167 29.14 -12.33 26.35
C HIS A 167 29.16 -11.60 27.70
N ALA A 168 28.12 -11.78 28.51
CA ALA A 168 28.25 -11.75 29.97
C ALA A 168 27.15 -12.60 30.62
N ALA A 169 27.59 -13.70 31.23
CA ALA A 169 26.78 -14.63 32.01
C ALA A 169 26.55 -14.12 33.44
N LYS A 170 25.36 -14.40 34.00
CA LYS A 170 25.23 -14.71 35.43
C LYS A 170 23.95 -15.50 35.74
N THR A 171 24.17 -16.77 36.03
CA THR A 171 23.31 -17.74 36.73
C THR A 171 22.79 -17.22 38.08
N LYS A 172 21.52 -17.49 38.41
CA LYS A 172 21.12 -17.89 39.77
C LYS A 172 19.80 -18.67 39.79
N GLN A 173 19.89 -19.88 40.29
CA GLN A 173 18.82 -20.84 40.59
C GLN A 173 17.92 -20.36 41.73
N ARG A 174 16.65 -20.84 41.76
CA ARG A 174 16.06 -21.44 42.97
C ARG A 174 14.80 -22.27 42.65
N GLU A 175 14.85 -23.55 43.02
CA GLU A 175 13.74 -24.50 43.06
C GLU A 175 12.68 -24.13 44.11
N LYS A 176 11.42 -24.52 43.87
CA LYS A 176 10.58 -25.29 44.81
C LYS A 176 9.18 -25.60 44.22
N GLU A 177 8.93 -26.88 43.96
CA GLU A 177 7.64 -27.57 44.18
C GLU A 177 7.80 -28.39 45.50
N PRO A 178 6.78 -29.11 46.06
CA PRO A 178 5.38 -29.35 45.63
C PRO A 178 4.37 -29.16 46.79
N SER A 179 3.06 -29.31 46.53
CA SER A 179 2.12 -30.09 47.37
C SER A 179 0.70 -30.14 46.78
N GLN A 180 0.15 -31.35 46.77
CA GLN A 180 -1.19 -31.74 46.34
C GLN A 180 -2.26 -31.56 47.44
N VAL A 181 -3.53 -31.46 47.01
CA VAL A 181 -4.77 -32.08 47.52
C VAL A 181 -5.93 -31.55 46.65
N SER A 182 -7.07 -32.18 46.34
CA SER A 182 -7.61 -33.54 46.37
C SER A 182 -9.03 -33.42 45.75
N ALA A 183 -9.51 -34.49 45.13
CA ALA A 183 -10.78 -34.66 44.41
C ALA A 183 -12.06 -34.10 45.09
N SER A 184 -13.06 -33.76 44.27
CA SER A 184 -14.40 -34.40 44.36
C SER A 184 -15.23 -34.19 43.10
N GLU A 185 -16.02 -35.22 42.79
CA GLU A 185 -16.83 -35.47 41.60
C GLU A 185 -18.11 -34.62 41.53
N GLY A 186 -18.64 -34.46 40.31
CA GLY A 186 -19.94 -33.83 40.08
C GLY A 186 -20.41 -34.00 38.63
N VAL A 187 -20.89 -35.19 38.31
CA VAL A 187 -21.58 -35.54 37.05
C VAL A 187 -22.88 -34.74 36.91
N SER A 188 -23.11 -34.09 35.75
CA SER A 188 -24.44 -34.09 35.14
C SER A 188 -24.42 -33.75 33.66
N ARG A 189 -25.01 -34.66 32.88
CA ARG A 189 -25.20 -34.65 31.42
C ARG A 189 -26.56 -34.04 31.09
N LYS A 190 -26.65 -33.19 30.05
CA LYS A 190 -27.80 -33.02 29.13
C LYS A 190 -27.23 -32.47 27.81
N LEU A 191 -26.99 -33.28 26.77
CA LEU A 191 -27.90 -33.87 25.77
C LEU A 191 -28.51 -32.84 24.81
N VAL A 192 -28.38 -33.17 23.51
CA VAL A 192 -28.84 -32.57 22.24
C VAL A 192 -27.82 -31.61 21.59
N ASP A 193 -27.33 -31.79 20.37
CA ASP A 193 -27.90 -32.47 19.20
C ASP A 193 -26.80 -33.16 18.36
N ARG A 194 -27.04 -34.41 17.96
CA ARG A 194 -26.09 -35.22 17.16
C ARG A 194 -26.29 -34.89 15.68
N VAL A 195 -25.56 -33.90 15.17
CA VAL A 195 -25.32 -33.81 13.73
C VAL A 195 -24.18 -34.77 13.39
N LEU A 196 -24.56 -35.77 12.61
CA LEU A 196 -23.78 -36.85 12.03
C LEU A 196 -22.39 -36.38 11.56
N VAL A 197 -21.33 -36.83 12.22
CA VAL A 197 -19.97 -36.77 11.66
C VAL A 197 -19.89 -37.91 10.62
N PRO A 198 -19.70 -37.63 9.32
CA PRO A 198 -19.51 -38.70 8.36
C PRO A 198 -18.16 -39.36 8.62
N THR A 199 -18.22 -40.66 8.83
CA THR A 199 -17.09 -41.54 9.02
C THR A 199 -16.17 -41.47 7.80
N PHE A 200 -14.90 -41.21 8.06
CA PHE A 200 -13.79 -41.21 7.11
C PHE A 200 -13.56 -42.64 6.60
N ASP A 201 -14.32 -43.06 5.57
CA ASP A 201 -13.94 -44.19 4.74
C ASP A 201 -14.74 -44.21 3.43
N GLN A 202 -14.25 -43.49 2.42
CA GLN A 202 -14.44 -43.80 1.00
C GLN A 202 -13.57 -42.85 0.16
N LEU A 203 -12.34 -43.29 -0.07
CA LEU A 203 -11.44 -42.75 -1.08
C LEU A 203 -11.99 -43.10 -2.46
N GLU A 204 -12.54 -42.11 -3.16
CA GLU A 204 -12.51 -41.93 -4.62
C GLU A 204 -13.34 -40.69 -4.97
N THR A 205 -12.79 -39.48 -4.78
CA THR A 205 -12.99 -38.24 -5.57
C THR A 205 -12.12 -37.16 -4.90
N GLY A 206 -11.43 -36.31 -5.66
CA GLY A 206 -10.45 -35.33 -5.17
C GLY A 206 -10.87 -34.61 -3.89
N ALA A 207 -9.97 -34.58 -2.90
CA ALA A 207 -10.22 -33.99 -1.59
C ALA A 207 -10.51 -32.49 -1.76
N HIS A 208 -11.78 -32.12 -1.66
CA HIS A 208 -12.25 -30.74 -1.67
C HIS A 208 -12.94 -30.44 -0.34
N VAL A 209 -12.63 -29.28 0.25
CA VAL A 209 -13.31 -28.76 1.45
C VAL A 209 -14.39 -27.79 1.01
N PRO A 210 -15.64 -27.95 1.47
CA PRO A 210 -16.70 -26.98 1.22
C PRO A 210 -16.34 -25.57 1.69
N TYR A 211 -16.77 -24.56 0.93
CA TYR A 211 -16.52 -23.14 1.25
C TYR A 211 -16.95 -22.74 2.67
N ALA A 212 -18.06 -23.30 3.16
CA ALA A 212 -18.58 -22.99 4.50
C ALA A 212 -17.56 -23.30 5.60
N ILE A 213 -16.81 -24.39 5.47
CA ILE A 213 -15.81 -24.81 6.46
C ILE A 213 -14.59 -23.88 6.39
N LEU A 214 -14.13 -23.54 5.19
CA LEU A 214 -12.95 -22.70 5.00
C LEU A 214 -13.16 -21.24 5.42
N LYS A 215 -14.40 -20.74 5.35
CA LYS A 215 -14.77 -19.37 5.74
C LYS A 215 -14.80 -19.18 7.26
N ASP A 216 -15.23 -20.20 7.98
CA ASP A 216 -15.44 -20.11 9.44
C ASP A 216 -14.14 -20.35 10.22
N ILE A 217 -13.16 -21.03 9.61
CA ILE A 217 -11.84 -21.27 10.21
C ILE A 217 -10.99 -19.99 10.15
N ARG A 218 -10.77 -19.37 11.30
CA ARG A 218 -9.86 -18.20 11.43
C ARG A 218 -8.42 -18.61 11.69
N ASP A 219 -8.22 -19.62 12.52
CA ASP A 219 -6.89 -20.05 12.94
C ASP A 219 -6.28 -21.06 11.95
N PRO A 220 -5.03 -20.85 11.49
CA PRO A 220 -4.38 -21.68 10.50
C PRO A 220 -4.11 -23.12 10.97
N THR A 221 -4.17 -23.37 12.28
CA THR A 221 -3.98 -24.68 12.91
C THR A 221 -5.21 -25.59 12.81
N ASP A 222 -6.38 -25.02 12.54
CA ASP A 222 -7.65 -25.75 12.45
C ASP A 222 -7.99 -26.15 11.00
N LEU A 223 -7.13 -25.81 10.04
CA LEU A 223 -7.26 -26.27 8.66
C LEU A 223 -6.80 -27.74 8.54
N PRO A 224 -7.41 -28.53 7.64
CA PRO A 224 -6.89 -29.85 7.33
C PRO A 224 -5.43 -29.78 6.87
N ALA A 225 -4.63 -30.77 7.24
CA ALA A 225 -3.17 -30.79 7.03
C ALA A 225 -2.72 -30.62 5.56
N TRP A 226 -3.62 -30.85 4.60
CA TRP A 226 -3.36 -30.73 3.17
C TRP A 226 -3.79 -29.37 2.57
N VAL A 227 -4.48 -28.52 3.33
CA VAL A 227 -4.93 -27.20 2.88
C VAL A 227 -3.90 -26.14 3.26
N ASP A 228 -3.37 -25.43 2.27
CA ASP A 228 -2.45 -24.32 2.50
C ASP A 228 -3.21 -23.09 3.05
N PRO A 229 -2.83 -22.55 4.23
CA PRO A 229 -3.45 -21.36 4.80
C PRO A 229 -3.37 -20.11 3.89
N LEU A 230 -2.39 -20.04 2.98
CA LEU A 230 -2.20 -18.93 2.05
C LEU A 230 -3.04 -19.07 0.76
N ASN A 231 -3.45 -20.31 0.43
CA ASN A 231 -4.17 -20.67 -0.79
C ASN A 231 -5.41 -21.51 -0.49
N ARG A 232 -6.24 -21.05 0.47
CA ARG A 232 -7.45 -21.75 0.91
C ARG A 232 -8.43 -22.05 -0.24
N GLU A 233 -8.40 -21.26 -1.32
CA GLU A 233 -9.25 -21.47 -2.48
C GLU A 233 -8.89 -22.69 -3.33
N GLU A 234 -7.67 -23.21 -3.25
CA GLU A 234 -7.26 -24.43 -3.96
C GLU A 234 -7.93 -25.68 -3.38
N ALA A 235 -8.32 -25.62 -2.10
CA ALA A 235 -9.05 -26.68 -1.44
C ALA A 235 -10.53 -26.73 -1.83
N LEU A 236 -11.08 -25.72 -2.51
CA LEU A 236 -12.46 -25.75 -3.01
C LEU A 236 -12.58 -26.70 -4.21
N SER A 237 -13.75 -27.32 -4.39
CA SER A 237 -14.08 -27.98 -5.66
C SER A 237 -14.25 -26.93 -6.77
N ASP A 238 -14.16 -27.34 -8.03
CA ASP A 238 -14.34 -26.40 -9.16
C ASP A 238 -15.76 -25.79 -9.14
N GLU A 239 -16.76 -26.58 -8.72
CA GLU A 239 -18.15 -26.16 -8.54
C GLU A 239 -18.29 -25.10 -7.45
N ASP A 240 -17.73 -25.35 -6.25
CA ASP A 240 -17.76 -24.39 -5.14
C ASP A 240 -16.96 -23.13 -5.47
N PHE A 241 -15.83 -23.30 -6.16
CA PHE A 241 -15.00 -22.20 -6.59
C PHE A 241 -15.77 -21.27 -7.53
N SER A 242 -16.45 -21.83 -8.53
CA SER A 242 -17.28 -21.06 -9.46
C SER A 242 -18.45 -20.37 -8.75
N ALA A 243 -19.11 -21.06 -7.80
CA ALA A 243 -20.19 -20.48 -6.99
C ALA A 243 -19.71 -19.31 -6.11
N VAL A 244 -18.51 -19.40 -5.53
CA VAL A 244 -17.95 -18.39 -4.63
C VAL A 244 -17.37 -17.20 -5.41
N PHE A 245 -16.58 -17.44 -6.45
CA PHE A 245 -15.82 -16.41 -7.17
C PHE A 245 -16.48 -15.91 -8.46
N GLY A 246 -17.51 -16.62 -8.95
CA GLY A 246 -18.23 -16.31 -10.18
C GLY A 246 -17.38 -16.52 -11.44
N MET A 247 -16.35 -17.37 -11.36
CA MET A 247 -15.39 -17.67 -12.43
C MET A 247 -14.66 -18.97 -12.13
N ASP A 248 -14.07 -19.57 -13.16
CA ASP A 248 -13.33 -20.81 -13.02
C ASP A 248 -11.93 -20.59 -12.41
N LYS A 249 -11.33 -21.66 -11.87
CA LYS A 249 -9.98 -21.61 -11.27
C LYS A 249 -8.91 -21.11 -12.25
N GLU A 250 -9.01 -21.49 -13.52
CA GLU A 250 -8.11 -21.03 -14.59
C GLU A 250 -8.26 -19.53 -14.86
N GLN A 251 -9.50 -19.04 -14.91
CA GLN A 251 -9.76 -17.62 -15.06
C GLN A 251 -9.22 -16.84 -13.85
N PHE A 252 -9.39 -17.37 -12.65
CA PHE A 252 -8.87 -16.77 -11.44
C PHE A 252 -7.33 -16.75 -11.40
N SER A 253 -6.66 -17.83 -11.79
CA SER A 253 -5.20 -17.92 -11.81
C SER A 253 -4.57 -16.97 -12.83
N SER A 254 -5.28 -16.68 -13.94
CA SER A 254 -4.89 -15.68 -14.94
C SER A 254 -4.95 -14.23 -14.42
N LEU A 255 -5.66 -13.97 -13.31
CA LEU A 255 -5.75 -12.62 -12.76
C LEU A 255 -4.42 -12.20 -12.10
N PRO A 256 -4.06 -10.91 -12.23
CA PRO A 256 -2.95 -10.34 -11.49
C PRO A 256 -3.08 -10.63 -9.98
N ALA A 257 -1.95 -10.92 -9.31
CA ALA A 257 -1.94 -11.35 -7.90
C ALA A 257 -2.72 -10.41 -6.97
N TRP A 258 -2.67 -9.09 -7.21
CA TRP A 258 -3.42 -8.11 -6.41
C TRP A 258 -4.95 -8.27 -6.51
N LYS A 259 -5.46 -8.65 -7.69
CA LYS A 259 -6.88 -8.86 -7.94
C LYS A 259 -7.35 -10.18 -7.32
N ARG A 260 -6.52 -11.21 -7.34
CA ARG A 260 -6.75 -12.47 -6.61
C ARG A 260 -6.85 -12.22 -5.11
N THR A 261 -5.86 -11.56 -4.50
CA THR A 261 -5.88 -11.25 -3.05
C THR A 261 -7.13 -10.45 -2.65
N ARG A 262 -7.55 -9.47 -3.47
CA ARG A 262 -8.77 -8.70 -3.22
C ARG A 262 -10.02 -9.59 -3.20
N LYS A 263 -10.17 -10.48 -4.18
CA LYS A 263 -11.29 -11.44 -4.24
C LYS A 263 -11.26 -12.43 -3.07
N LYS A 264 -10.09 -12.93 -2.65
CA LYS A 264 -9.96 -13.80 -1.46
C LYS A 264 -10.46 -13.10 -0.20
N LYS A 265 -10.05 -11.84 0.02
CA LYS A 265 -10.48 -11.01 1.16
C LYS A 265 -11.98 -10.73 1.16
N GLU A 266 -12.56 -10.42 0.00
CA GLU A 266 -14.01 -10.21 -0.15
C GLU A 266 -14.83 -11.43 0.27
N LYS A 267 -14.27 -12.63 0.09
CA LYS A 267 -14.89 -13.91 0.45
C LYS A 267 -14.44 -14.44 1.81
N GLY A 268 -13.63 -13.69 2.57
CA GLY A 268 -13.19 -14.07 3.91
C GLY A 268 -12.21 -15.25 3.95
N LEU A 269 -11.55 -15.56 2.84
CA LEU A 269 -10.57 -16.65 2.74
C LEU A 269 -9.12 -16.20 3.08
N PHE A 270 -8.93 -14.91 3.39
CA PHE A 270 -7.64 -14.29 3.72
C PHE A 270 -7.85 -13.03 4.56
#